data_AF-A0A1A3USV9-F1
#
_entry.id   AF-A0A1A3USV9-F1
#
_cell.length_a   1.000
_cell.length_b   1.000
_cell.length_c   1.000
_cell.angle_alpha   90.00
_cell.angle_beta   90.00
_cell.angle_gamma   90.00
#
_symmetry.space_group_name_H-M   'P 1'
#
loop_
_entity.id
_entity.type
_entity.pdbx_description
1 polymer ?
#
loop_
_entity_poly.entity_id
_entity_poly.type
_entity_poly.pdbx_seq_one_letter_code
_entity_poly.pdbx_strand_id
1 'polypeptide(L)'
;MRKWKRVETRSGPRFRSSLAPHESALLKNLVGAMVGLLDERQATSPSDELEEITGIKTGHSERPGDPTLGRLLPDFYRRDDSNPTNSSDPMSLQESEALNAALRSLHEPEIIDAKRVAAQRLLDTVPANGGRFELTEESANAWISAVNDLRLTLGVMLDIGPQGPERLPADHPLAAHFDVYQWLTVLQEYLVLVLMGKPAG
;
A
#
# COMPACT_ATOMS: atom_id res chain seq x y z
N MET A 1 -9.70 -17.44 3.46
CA MET A 1 -8.25 -17.73 3.33
C MET A 1 -7.89 -18.78 4.36
N ARG A 2 -6.98 -19.73 4.05
CA ARG A 2 -6.44 -20.63 5.08
C ARG A 2 -5.29 -19.96 5.84
N LYS A 3 -5.05 -20.41 7.07
CA LYS A 3 -3.94 -19.94 7.90
C LYS A 3 -2.58 -20.17 7.22
N TRP A 4 -1.65 -19.24 7.43
CA TRP A 4 -0.28 -19.36 6.97
C TRP A 4 0.49 -20.42 7.79
N LYS A 5 1.41 -21.13 7.13
CA LYS A 5 2.34 -22.05 7.78
C LYS A 5 3.78 -21.70 7.42
N ARG A 6 4.62 -21.49 8.43
CA ARG A 6 6.08 -21.42 8.27
C ARG A 6 6.65 -22.82 8.12
N VAL A 7 7.54 -23.00 7.16
CA VAL A 7 8.32 -24.23 6.97
C VAL A 7 9.78 -23.85 6.81
N GLU A 8 10.64 -24.36 7.67
CA GLU A 8 12.09 -24.20 7.53
C GLU A 8 12.62 -25.09 6.41
N THR A 9 13.37 -24.52 5.47
CA THR A 9 14.01 -25.25 4.38
C THR A 9 15.51 -25.00 4.39
N ARG A 10 16.27 -25.79 3.63
CA ARG A 10 17.72 -25.55 3.45
C ARG A 10 18.03 -24.17 2.85
N SER A 11 17.07 -23.58 2.14
CA SER A 11 17.19 -22.27 1.49
C SER A 11 16.60 -21.10 2.32
N GLY A 12 16.30 -21.33 3.60
CA GLY A 12 15.60 -20.37 4.46
C GLY A 12 14.11 -20.68 4.64
N PRO A 13 13.36 -19.82 5.36
CA PRO A 13 11.96 -20.05 5.66
C PRO A 13 11.06 -19.90 4.42
N ARG A 14 10.00 -20.71 4.38
CA ARG A 14 8.94 -20.67 3.37
C ARG A 14 7.58 -20.50 4.05
N PHE A 15 6.71 -19.73 3.41
CA PHE A 15 5.39 -19.39 3.95
C PHE A 15 4.31 -19.95 3.04
N ARG A 16 3.56 -20.93 3.54
CA ARG A 16 2.55 -21.65 2.75
C ARG A 16 1.15 -21.23 3.16
N SER A 17 0.28 -21.01 2.18
CA SER A 17 -1.14 -20.81 2.42
C SER A 17 -1.96 -21.33 1.22
N SER A 18 -3.27 -21.07 1.24
CA SER A 18 -4.14 -21.30 0.10
C SER A 18 -5.24 -20.26 0.00
N LEU A 19 -5.61 -19.93 -1.23
CA LEU A 19 -6.70 -19.03 -1.56
C LEU A 19 -7.81 -19.77 -2.29
N ALA A 20 -9.05 -19.36 -2.09
CA ALA A 20 -10.16 -19.75 -2.95
C ALA A 20 -10.05 -19.04 -4.32
N PRO A 21 -10.68 -19.57 -5.39
CA PRO A 21 -10.60 -18.96 -6.72
C PRO A 21 -11.05 -17.48 -6.74
N HIS A 22 -12.14 -17.16 -6.04
CA HIS A 22 -12.65 -15.78 -5.94
C HIS A 22 -11.72 -14.86 -5.15
N GLU A 23 -11.02 -15.36 -4.12
CA GLU A 23 -10.03 -14.59 -3.36
C GLU A 23 -8.82 -14.23 -4.23
N SER A 24 -8.35 -15.18 -5.04
CA SER A 24 -7.28 -14.93 -6.02
C SER A 24 -7.69 -13.89 -7.07
N ALA A 25 -8.89 -14.03 -7.63
CA ALA A 25 -9.40 -13.08 -8.62
C ALA A 25 -9.56 -11.67 -8.02
N LEU A 26 -10.09 -11.60 -6.79
CA LEU A 26 -10.23 -10.34 -6.07
C LEU A 26 -8.89 -9.66 -5.83
N LEU A 27 -7.87 -10.37 -5.32
CA LEU A 27 -6.53 -9.80 -5.13
C LEU A 27 -5.94 -9.28 -6.43
N LYS A 28 -6.04 -10.05 -7.52
CA LYS A 28 -5.53 -9.62 -8.83
C LYS A 28 -6.21 -8.35 -9.32
N ASN A 29 -7.53 -8.26 -9.18
CA ASN A 29 -8.29 -7.08 -9.59
C ASN A 29 -7.91 -5.85 -8.76
N LEU A 30 -7.83 -5.99 -7.42
CA LEU A 30 -7.45 -4.91 -6.52
C LEU A 30 -6.03 -4.41 -6.77
N VAL A 31 -5.07 -5.34 -6.92
CA VAL A 31 -3.68 -4.98 -7.21
C VAL A 31 -3.54 -4.36 -8.59
N GLY A 32 -4.23 -4.89 -9.60
CA GLY A 32 -4.24 -4.32 -10.94
C GLY A 32 -4.78 -2.89 -10.97
N ALA A 33 -5.88 -2.62 -10.26
CA ALA A 33 -6.43 -1.27 -10.13
C ALA A 33 -5.45 -0.30 -9.45
N MET A 34 -4.81 -0.74 -8.37
CA MET A 34 -3.80 0.07 -7.66
C MET A 34 -2.57 0.36 -8.53
N VAL A 35 -2.06 -0.64 -9.27
CA VAL A 35 -0.96 -0.43 -10.21
C VAL A 35 -1.36 0.56 -11.29
N GLY A 36 -2.59 0.47 -11.82
CA GLY A 36 -3.12 1.44 -12.78
C GLY A 36 -3.09 2.89 -12.27
N LEU A 37 -3.48 3.13 -11.01
CA LEU A 37 -3.39 4.46 -10.39
C LEU A 37 -1.94 4.97 -10.27
N LEU A 38 -1.01 4.09 -9.91
CA LEU A 38 0.41 4.42 -9.83
C LEU A 38 1.03 4.67 -11.23
N ASP A 39 0.59 3.92 -12.23
CA ASP A 39 0.95 4.06 -13.65
C ASP A 39 0.52 5.40 -14.22
N GLU A 40 -0.74 5.77 -14.00
CA GLU A 40 -1.26 7.08 -14.39
C GLU A 40 -0.47 8.20 -13.72
N ARG A 41 -0.24 8.10 -12.40
CA ARG A 41 0.55 9.10 -11.67
C ARG A 41 1.96 9.24 -12.22
N GLN A 42 2.67 8.15 -12.51
CA GLN A 42 4.02 8.27 -13.04
C GLN A 42 4.03 8.85 -14.47
N ALA A 43 3.04 8.50 -15.29
CA ALA A 43 2.97 8.90 -16.69
C ALA A 43 2.69 10.40 -16.86
N THR A 44 2.03 11.04 -15.90
CA THR A 44 1.75 12.48 -15.91
C THR A 44 2.84 13.32 -15.25
N SER A 45 3.91 12.70 -14.74
CA SER A 45 5.01 13.43 -14.12
C SER A 45 5.67 14.37 -15.14
N PRO A 46 6.00 15.61 -14.75
CA PRO A 46 6.71 16.51 -15.64
C PRO A 46 8.07 15.90 -16.02
N SER A 47 8.35 15.78 -17.31
CA SER A 47 9.71 15.50 -17.78
C SER A 47 10.49 16.81 -17.75
N ASP A 48 11.53 16.89 -16.92
CA ASP A 48 12.40 18.06 -16.89
C ASP A 48 13.50 17.92 -17.97
N GLU A 49 13.91 19.04 -18.59
CA GLU A 49 15.09 19.09 -19.47
C GLU A 49 16.35 18.59 -18.73
N LEU A 50 16.38 18.76 -17.41
CA LEU A 50 17.43 18.21 -16.55
C LEU A 50 17.40 16.67 -16.44
N GLU A 51 16.25 16.02 -16.60
CA GLU A 51 16.16 14.54 -16.62
C GLU A 51 16.88 13.99 -17.87
N GLU A 52 16.73 14.64 -19.03
CA GLU A 52 17.43 14.24 -20.26
C GLU A 52 18.96 14.36 -20.13
N ILE A 53 19.43 15.31 -19.32
CA ILE A 53 20.86 15.60 -19.12
C ILE A 53 21.45 14.73 -17.99
N THR A 54 20.71 14.48 -16.92
CA THR A 54 21.22 13.83 -15.70
C THR A 54 20.79 12.37 -15.56
N GLY A 55 19.74 11.94 -16.28
CA GLY A 55 19.11 10.63 -16.14
C GLY A 55 18.31 10.46 -14.84
N ILE A 56 18.17 11.51 -14.03
CA ILE A 56 17.41 11.48 -12.78
C ILE A 56 15.94 11.78 -13.09
N LYS A 57 15.08 10.77 -12.90
CA LYS A 57 13.63 10.94 -13.03
C LYS A 57 13.12 11.86 -11.95
N THR A 58 12.49 12.96 -12.35
CA THR A 58 11.83 13.86 -11.40
C THR A 58 10.36 13.50 -11.28
N GLY A 59 9.87 13.41 -10.04
CA GLY A 59 8.47 13.24 -9.73
C GLY A 59 7.73 14.57 -9.68
N HIS A 60 6.44 14.49 -9.37
CA HIS A 60 5.61 15.66 -9.18
C HIS A 60 6.08 16.51 -7.99
N SER A 61 5.97 17.82 -8.12
CA SER A 61 6.05 18.75 -6.99
C SER A 61 4.71 18.84 -6.25
N GLU A 62 3.59 18.76 -6.98
CA GLU A 62 2.24 18.88 -6.43
C GLU A 62 1.75 17.58 -5.76
N ARG A 63 0.94 17.74 -4.72
CA ARG A 63 0.26 16.63 -4.03
C ARG A 63 -0.66 15.90 -5.01
N PRO A 64 -0.87 14.58 -4.84
CA PRO A 64 -1.92 13.87 -5.54
C PRO A 64 -3.29 14.52 -5.28
N GLY A 65 -4.04 14.82 -6.35
CA GLY A 65 -5.41 15.34 -6.23
C GLY A 65 -6.43 14.26 -5.82
N ASP A 66 -6.16 13.01 -6.17
CA ASP A 66 -6.94 11.86 -5.72
C ASP A 66 -6.58 11.49 -4.27
N PRO A 67 -7.57 11.36 -3.36
CA PRO A 67 -7.32 11.12 -1.94
C PRO A 67 -6.75 9.72 -1.66
N THR A 68 -7.07 8.74 -2.49
CA THR A 68 -6.50 7.38 -2.39
C THR A 68 -5.00 7.43 -2.67
N LEU A 69 -4.62 8.08 -3.76
CA LEU A 69 -3.23 8.26 -4.13
C LEU A 69 -2.48 9.15 -3.13
N GLY A 70 -3.13 10.17 -2.58
CA GLY A 70 -2.59 10.98 -1.48
C GLY A 70 -2.35 10.20 -0.19
N ARG A 71 -3.10 9.11 0.04
CA ARG A 71 -2.85 8.19 1.15
C ARG A 71 -1.68 7.25 0.88
N LEU A 72 -1.51 6.80 -0.38
CA LEU A 72 -0.39 5.95 -0.80
C LEU A 72 0.92 6.74 -0.89
N LEU A 73 0.85 8.01 -1.28
CA LEU A 73 1.97 8.94 -1.48
C LEU A 73 1.77 10.19 -0.59
N PRO A 74 1.83 10.03 0.74
CA PRO A 74 1.61 11.13 1.67
C PRO A 74 2.75 12.15 1.60
N ASP A 75 2.49 13.35 2.13
CA ASP A 75 3.55 14.31 2.45
C ASP A 75 4.59 13.70 3.39
N PHE A 76 5.85 14.08 3.19
CA PHE A 76 6.99 13.69 4.01
C PHE A 76 6.96 14.37 5.38
N TYR A 77 6.45 15.59 5.42
CA TYR A 77 6.33 16.39 6.63
C TYR A 77 4.88 16.86 6.80
N ARG A 78 4.30 16.58 7.97
CA ARG A 78 3.00 17.09 8.41
C ARG A 78 3.21 18.05 9.56
N ARG A 79 2.62 19.24 9.44
CA ARG A 79 2.53 20.17 10.56
C ARG A 79 1.51 19.68 11.57
N ASP A 80 1.80 19.94 12.85
CA ASP A 80 0.85 19.67 13.92
C ASP A 80 -0.01 20.90 14.19
N ASP A 81 -1.07 21.07 13.39
CA ASP A 81 -2.02 22.17 13.55
C ASP A 81 -3.05 21.89 14.65
N SER A 82 -3.00 20.72 15.30
CA SER A 82 -4.03 20.25 16.24
C SER A 82 -4.00 20.97 17.59
N ASN A 83 -2.94 21.71 17.88
CA ASN A 83 -2.80 22.44 19.13
C ASN A 83 -2.29 23.88 18.90
N PRO A 84 -3.20 24.88 18.78
CA PRO A 84 -2.82 26.27 18.52
C PRO A 84 -1.99 26.91 19.65
N THR A 85 -1.89 26.26 20.82
CA THR A 85 -1.00 26.68 21.92
C THR A 85 0.41 26.08 21.86
N ASN A 86 0.64 25.06 21.04
CA ASN A 86 1.97 24.60 20.67
C ASN A 86 2.40 25.31 19.38
N SER A 87 2.60 26.62 19.46
CA SER A 87 3.24 27.42 18.42
C SER A 87 4.75 27.14 18.30
N SER A 88 5.14 25.87 18.43
CA SER A 88 6.54 25.42 18.40
C SER A 88 6.94 24.85 17.05
N ASP A 89 6.03 24.74 16.09
CA ASP A 89 6.36 24.20 14.77
C ASP A 89 7.12 25.28 13.97
N PRO A 90 8.45 25.13 13.79
CA PRO A 90 9.34 26.25 13.47
C PRO A 90 9.25 26.72 12.01
N MET A 91 8.52 25.98 11.17
CA MET A 91 8.47 26.15 9.72
C MET A 91 7.09 26.59 9.29
N SER A 92 6.92 27.73 8.61
CA SER A 92 5.62 28.23 8.11
C SER A 92 4.93 27.28 7.12
N LEU A 93 3.65 27.56 6.79
CA LEU A 93 2.85 26.71 5.91
C LEU A 93 3.50 26.63 4.52
N GLN A 94 3.93 27.79 4.03
CA GLN A 94 4.60 27.93 2.74
C GLN A 94 5.94 27.18 2.70
N GLU A 95 6.73 27.24 3.78
CA GLU A 95 8.00 26.51 3.85
C GLU A 95 7.77 24.99 3.91
N SER A 96 6.75 24.54 4.64
CA SER A 96 6.35 23.13 4.69
C SER A 96 5.88 22.62 3.32
N GLU A 97 5.13 23.42 2.57
CA GLU A 97 4.68 23.08 1.22
C GLU A 97 5.85 23.02 0.24
N ALA A 98 6.76 23.99 0.29
CA ALA A 98 7.97 24.00 -0.52
C ALA A 98 8.88 22.79 -0.23
N LEU A 99 9.05 22.43 1.06
CA LEU A 99 9.81 21.24 1.46
C LEU A 99 9.15 19.96 0.91
N ASN A 100 7.85 19.78 1.11
CA ASN A 100 7.13 18.60 0.62
C ASN A 100 7.16 18.52 -0.91
N ALA A 101 7.08 19.65 -1.62
CA ALA A 101 7.18 19.69 -3.07
C ALA A 101 8.55 19.21 -3.57
N ALA A 102 9.63 19.70 -2.96
CA ALA A 102 10.99 19.27 -3.30
C ALA A 102 11.22 17.77 -3.01
N LEU A 103 10.81 17.31 -1.82
CA LEU A 103 10.99 15.90 -1.44
C LEU A 103 10.16 14.95 -2.30
N ARG A 104 8.93 15.34 -2.67
CA ARG A 104 8.10 14.55 -3.59
C ARG A 104 8.72 14.46 -4.96
N SER A 105 9.21 15.57 -5.51
CA SER A 105 9.88 15.56 -6.80
C SER A 105 11.11 14.65 -6.80
N LEU A 106 11.84 14.56 -5.69
CA LEU A 106 13.01 13.69 -5.59
C LEU A 106 12.67 12.21 -5.35
N HIS A 107 11.68 11.91 -4.51
CA HIS A 107 11.49 10.55 -3.98
C HIS A 107 10.23 9.83 -4.48
N GLU A 108 9.23 10.54 -4.98
CA GLU A 108 7.99 9.92 -5.46
C GLU A 108 8.24 8.84 -6.54
N PRO A 109 9.15 9.01 -7.52
CA PRO A 109 9.42 7.99 -8.53
C PRO A 109 9.92 6.67 -7.92
N GLU A 110 10.84 6.73 -6.96
CA GLU A 110 11.39 5.54 -6.29
C GLU A 110 10.34 4.86 -5.40
N ILE A 111 9.50 5.66 -4.73
CA ILE A 111 8.39 5.13 -3.92
C ILE A 111 7.37 4.41 -4.81
N ILE A 112 7.00 5.01 -5.94
CA ILE A 112 6.10 4.39 -6.92
C ILE A 112 6.70 3.07 -7.44
N ASP A 113 7.98 3.06 -7.81
CA ASP A 113 8.65 1.85 -8.29
C ASP A 113 8.67 0.75 -7.23
N ALA A 114 9.02 1.08 -5.99
CA ALA A 114 9.01 0.12 -4.88
C ALA A 114 7.61 -0.49 -4.65
N LYS A 115 6.55 0.32 -4.72
CA LYS A 115 5.17 -0.15 -4.61
C LYS A 115 4.79 -1.06 -5.77
N ARG A 116 5.18 -0.71 -7.00
CA ARG A 116 4.96 -1.55 -8.19
C ARG A 116 5.68 -2.88 -8.09
N VAL A 117 6.94 -2.90 -7.66
CA VAL A 117 7.70 -4.14 -7.47
C VAL A 117 7.02 -5.04 -6.44
N ALA A 118 6.53 -4.48 -5.33
CA ALA A 118 5.79 -5.24 -4.33
C ALA A 118 4.46 -5.81 -4.90
N ALA A 119 3.71 -4.98 -5.62
CA ALA A 119 2.46 -5.36 -6.29
C ALA A 119 2.69 -6.47 -7.33
N GLN A 120 3.73 -6.33 -8.17
CA GLN A 120 4.06 -7.31 -9.20
C GLN A 120 4.44 -8.65 -8.58
N ARG A 121 5.26 -8.65 -7.52
CA ARG A 121 5.60 -9.88 -6.78
C ARG A 121 4.37 -10.58 -6.21
N LEU A 122 3.37 -9.82 -5.73
CA LEU A 122 2.10 -10.39 -5.31
C LEU A 122 1.37 -11.03 -6.51
N LEU A 123 1.26 -10.34 -7.64
CA LEU A 123 0.63 -10.87 -8.87
C LEU A 123 1.32 -12.14 -9.40
N ASP A 124 2.64 -12.19 -9.32
CA ASP A 124 3.44 -13.33 -9.80
C ASP A 124 3.27 -14.57 -8.92
N THR A 125 2.95 -14.39 -7.64
CA THR A 125 2.89 -15.47 -6.64
C THR A 125 1.46 -15.86 -6.23
N VAL A 126 0.45 -15.03 -6.55
CA VAL A 126 -0.95 -15.37 -6.30
C VAL A 126 -1.43 -16.44 -7.31
N PRO A 127 -1.99 -17.57 -6.85
CA PRO A 127 -2.35 -18.67 -7.74
C PRO A 127 -3.54 -18.28 -8.62
N ALA A 128 -3.45 -18.54 -9.94
CA ALA A 128 -4.40 -18.02 -10.92
C ALA A 128 -5.86 -18.43 -10.70
N ASN A 129 -6.10 -19.67 -10.26
CA ASN A 129 -7.43 -20.22 -10.02
C ASN A 129 -7.66 -20.56 -8.54
N GLY A 130 -6.96 -19.88 -7.64
CA GLY A 130 -6.87 -20.30 -6.24
C GLY A 130 -6.01 -21.56 -6.07
N GLY A 131 -6.04 -22.13 -4.87
CA GLY A 131 -5.22 -23.28 -4.49
C GLY A 131 -4.09 -22.91 -3.54
N ARG A 132 -3.19 -23.89 -3.32
CA ARG A 132 -2.04 -23.73 -2.43
C ARG A 132 -0.93 -22.95 -3.14
N PHE A 133 -0.22 -22.13 -2.38
CA PHE A 133 0.94 -21.40 -2.85
C PHE A 133 1.98 -21.30 -1.73
N GLU A 134 3.22 -20.99 -2.11
CA GLU A 134 4.36 -20.85 -1.21
C GLU A 134 5.11 -19.56 -1.53
N LEU A 135 5.47 -18.80 -0.50
CA LEU A 135 6.24 -17.57 -0.60
C LEU A 135 7.64 -17.76 -0.01
N THR A 136 8.61 -17.09 -0.62
CA THR A 136 9.89 -16.77 0.01
C THR A 136 9.66 -15.72 1.10
N GLU A 137 10.62 -15.51 2.00
CA GLU A 137 10.56 -14.38 2.95
C GLU A 137 10.49 -13.02 2.25
N GLU A 138 11.22 -12.88 1.14
CA GLU A 138 11.21 -11.67 0.32
C GLU A 138 9.83 -11.42 -0.33
N SER A 139 9.20 -12.48 -0.84
CA SER A 139 7.84 -12.41 -1.42
C SER A 139 6.80 -12.15 -0.34
N ALA A 140 6.98 -12.70 0.86
CA ALA A 140 6.09 -12.46 2.00
C ALA A 140 6.14 -10.99 2.45
N ASN A 141 7.32 -10.37 2.49
CA ASN A 141 7.45 -8.93 2.77
C ASN A 141 6.81 -8.08 1.66
N ALA A 142 7.00 -8.45 0.39
CA ALA A 142 6.33 -7.78 -0.72
C ALA A 142 4.79 -7.87 -0.62
N TRP A 143 4.27 -9.04 -0.23
CA TRP A 143 2.84 -9.22 0.05
C TRP A 143 2.34 -8.30 1.17
N ILE A 144 3.09 -8.15 2.27
CA ILE A 144 2.71 -7.24 3.36
C ILE A 144 2.61 -5.81 2.82
N SER A 145 3.61 -5.33 2.09
CA SER A 145 3.61 -3.98 1.53
C SER A 145 2.43 -3.76 0.59
N ALA A 146 2.21 -4.68 -0.36
CA ALA A 146 1.11 -4.56 -1.33
C ALA A 146 -0.27 -4.65 -0.66
N VAL A 147 -0.48 -5.60 0.26
CA VAL A 147 -1.75 -5.73 1.00
C VAL A 147 -2.01 -4.51 1.89
N ASN A 148 -0.97 -3.96 2.50
CA ASN A 148 -1.09 -2.72 3.27
C ASN A 148 -1.54 -1.55 2.38
N ASP A 149 -0.97 -1.40 1.18
CA ASP A 149 -1.37 -0.35 0.24
C ASP A 149 -2.83 -0.53 -0.25
N LEU A 150 -3.28 -1.77 -0.48
CA LEU A 150 -4.69 -2.05 -0.76
C LEU A 150 -5.60 -1.65 0.41
N ARG A 151 -5.18 -1.93 1.65
CA ARG A 151 -5.93 -1.53 2.85
C ARG A 151 -5.97 -0.02 3.02
N LEU A 152 -4.88 0.68 2.74
CA LEU A 152 -4.84 2.14 2.75
C LEU A 152 -5.81 2.73 1.72
N THR A 153 -5.82 2.17 0.51
CA THR A 153 -6.73 2.56 -0.58
C THR A 153 -8.20 2.37 -0.19
N LEU A 154 -8.56 1.15 0.24
CA LEU A 154 -9.92 0.87 0.70
C LEU A 154 -10.30 1.69 1.93
N GLY A 155 -9.35 1.94 2.84
CA GLY A 155 -9.56 2.72 4.05
C GLY A 155 -9.97 4.17 3.76
N VAL A 156 -9.43 4.80 2.70
CA VAL A 156 -9.86 6.13 2.26
C VAL A 156 -11.31 6.10 1.78
N MET A 157 -11.66 5.14 0.92
CA MET A 157 -13.01 5.00 0.37
C MET A 157 -14.06 4.69 1.45
N LEU A 158 -13.65 4.00 2.51
CA LEU A 158 -14.50 3.58 3.63
C LEU A 158 -14.49 4.58 4.80
N ASP A 159 -13.75 5.68 4.70
CA ASP A 159 -13.51 6.65 5.78
C ASP A 159 -13.05 6.00 7.11
N ILE A 160 -12.10 5.07 7.01
CA ILE A 160 -11.52 4.37 8.16
C ILE A 160 -10.49 5.27 8.85
N GLY A 161 -10.77 5.66 10.08
CA GLY A 161 -9.90 6.46 10.94
C GLY A 161 -10.19 6.24 12.42
N PRO A 162 -9.56 7.02 13.33
CA PRO A 162 -9.78 6.90 14.78
C PRO A 162 -11.24 7.07 15.23
N GLN A 163 -12.03 7.79 14.43
CA GLN A 163 -13.47 8.01 14.62
C GLN A 163 -14.31 7.33 13.53
N GLY A 164 -13.67 6.50 12.69
CA GLY A 164 -14.33 5.81 11.58
C GLY A 164 -15.21 4.65 12.07
N PRO A 165 -16.08 4.12 11.19
CA PRO A 165 -17.02 3.07 11.58
C PRO A 165 -16.31 1.74 11.89
N GLU A 166 -16.59 1.15 13.05
CA GLU A 166 -16.14 -0.22 13.39
C GLU A 166 -16.86 -1.30 12.56
N ARG A 167 -18.04 -0.97 12.01
CA ARG A 167 -18.83 -1.82 11.11
C ARG A 167 -19.78 -0.97 10.28
N LEU A 168 -20.05 -1.40 9.05
CA LEU A 168 -21.10 -0.82 8.22
C LEU A 168 -22.40 -1.64 8.31
N PRO A 169 -23.59 -1.00 8.24
CA PRO A 169 -24.87 -1.69 8.08
C PRO A 169 -24.88 -2.61 6.85
N ALA A 170 -25.66 -3.69 6.89
CA ALA A 170 -25.68 -4.69 5.81
C ALA A 170 -26.23 -4.14 4.48
N ASP A 171 -27.06 -3.11 4.53
CA ASP A 171 -27.64 -2.38 3.39
C ASP A 171 -26.75 -1.22 2.92
N HIS A 172 -25.63 -0.97 3.59
CA HIS A 172 -24.71 0.10 3.19
C HIS A 172 -24.08 -0.21 1.81
N PRO A 173 -24.02 0.75 0.87
CA PRO A 173 -23.47 0.52 -0.48
C PRO A 173 -22.03 -0.02 -0.49
N LEU A 174 -21.25 0.33 0.53
CA LEU A 174 -19.85 -0.10 0.69
C LEU A 174 -19.65 -1.30 1.64
N ALA A 175 -20.72 -1.97 2.10
CA ALA A 175 -20.60 -3.10 3.02
C ALA A 175 -19.66 -4.20 2.50
N ALA A 176 -19.77 -4.55 1.21
CA ALA A 176 -18.88 -5.53 0.58
C ALA A 176 -17.41 -5.08 0.57
N HIS A 177 -17.14 -3.79 0.35
CA HIS A 177 -15.77 -3.24 0.40
C HIS A 177 -15.19 -3.30 1.80
N PHE A 178 -16.02 -3.09 2.83
CA PHE A 178 -15.62 -3.24 4.23
C PHE A 178 -15.26 -4.69 4.57
N ASP A 179 -16.03 -5.67 4.09
CA ASP A 179 -15.70 -7.09 4.27
C ASP A 179 -14.35 -7.44 3.62
N VAL A 180 -14.07 -6.89 2.44
CA VAL A 180 -12.77 -7.04 1.78
C VAL A 180 -11.65 -6.40 2.59
N TYR A 181 -11.85 -5.19 3.11
CA TYR A 181 -10.89 -4.51 3.98
C TYR A 181 -10.55 -5.34 5.23
N GLN A 182 -11.57 -5.93 5.88
CA GLN A 182 -11.38 -6.77 7.05
C GLN A 182 -10.67 -8.08 6.70
N TRP A 183 -11.03 -8.69 5.57
CA TRP A 183 -10.37 -9.89 5.07
C TRP A 183 -8.87 -9.64 4.80
N LEU A 184 -8.52 -8.52 4.15
CA LEU A 184 -7.13 -8.12 3.93
C LEU A 184 -6.39 -7.85 5.26
N THR A 185 -7.08 -7.27 6.26
CA THR A 185 -6.55 -7.04 7.60
C THR A 185 -6.12 -8.35 8.27
N VAL A 186 -7.00 -9.34 8.28
CA VAL A 186 -6.71 -10.68 8.84
C VAL A 186 -5.62 -11.39 8.04
N LEU A 187 -5.65 -11.28 6.71
CA LEU A 187 -4.63 -11.86 5.83
C LEU A 187 -3.23 -11.34 6.16
N GLN A 188 -3.09 -10.01 6.32
CA GLN A 188 -1.83 -9.36 6.66
C GLN A 188 -1.39 -9.72 8.09
N GLU A 189 -2.30 -9.69 9.06
CA GLU A 189 -2.01 -10.06 10.45
C GLU A 189 -1.40 -11.46 10.53
N TYR A 190 -2.04 -12.46 9.92
CA TYR A 190 -1.52 -13.82 9.94
C TYR A 190 -0.18 -13.97 9.22
N LEU A 191 0.04 -13.23 8.12
CA LEU A 191 1.32 -13.27 7.43
C LEU A 191 2.45 -12.69 8.31
N VAL A 192 2.18 -11.54 8.97
CA VAL A 192 3.12 -10.90 9.91
C VAL A 192 3.44 -11.83 11.08
N LEU A 193 2.43 -12.44 11.71
CA LEU A 193 2.66 -13.35 12.83
C LEU A 193 3.58 -14.52 12.45
N VAL A 194 3.34 -15.14 11.29
CA VAL A 194 4.16 -16.26 10.83
C VAL A 194 5.59 -15.82 10.43
N LEU A 195 5.75 -14.62 9.86
CA LEU A 195 7.07 -14.02 9.62
C LEU A 195 7.86 -13.82 10.93
N MET A 196 7.17 -13.39 12.00
CA MET A 196 7.74 -13.26 13.34
C MET A 196 7.96 -14.61 14.07
N GLY A 197 7.65 -15.75 13.43
CA GLY A 197 7.76 -17.06 14.05
C GLY A 197 6.69 -17.35 15.11
N LYS A 198 5.64 -16.53 15.18
CA LYS A 198 4.50 -16.71 16.08
C LYS A 198 3.42 -17.57 15.42
N PRO A 199 2.65 -18.36 16.18
CA PRO A 199 1.52 -19.10 15.63
C PRO A 199 0.44 -18.13 15.14
N ALA A 200 0.04 -18.25 13.88
CA ALA A 200 -1.12 -17.54 13.34
C ALA A 200 -2.41 -18.33 13.59
N GLY A 201 -2.81 -18.39 14.87
CA GLY A 201 -4.09 -18.89 15.36
C GLY A 201 -4.39 -20.37 15.14
#